data_AF-A0A4D4J8J3-F1
#
_entry.id   AF-A0A4D4J8J3-F1
#
_cell.length_a   1.000
_cell.length_b   1.000
_cell.length_c   1.000
_cell.angle_alpha   90.00
_cell.angle_beta   90.00
_cell.angle_gamma   90.00
#
_symmetry.space_group_name_H-M   'P 1'
#
loop_
_entity.id
_entity.type
_entity.pdbx_description
1 polymer ?
#
loop_
_entity_poly.entity_id
_entity_poly.type
_entity_poly.pdbx_seq_one_letter_code
_entity_poly.pdbx_strand_id
1 'polypeptide(L)'
;MTKHPDEMTDAEAADFYYQHRNDPDLVGEEVEVVAPARLSRVVSVRFSPEEAEKVQQRAEAAGLTLSAYVRQAALDAPAAPRPPVRMSCANWPRSARPCSASKTSWVHERRCGPGAERL
;
A
#
# COMPACT_ATOMS: atom_id res chain seq x y z
N MET A 1 7.75 -1.71 58.28
CA MET A 1 7.07 -2.87 57.66
C MET A 1 6.13 -2.32 56.60
N THR A 2 6.64 -2.09 55.40
CA THR A 2 5.83 -1.76 54.22
C THR A 2 5.23 -3.06 53.70
N LYS A 3 3.90 -3.16 53.67
CA LYS A 3 3.19 -4.33 53.15
C LYS A 3 3.48 -4.46 51.65
N HIS A 4 3.59 -5.69 51.16
CA HIS A 4 3.70 -5.96 49.73
C HIS A 4 2.36 -5.61 49.04
N PRO A 5 2.38 -5.10 47.78
CA PRO A 5 1.18 -4.64 47.09
C PRO A 5 0.15 -5.74 46.83
N ASP A 6 0.55 -7.02 46.82
CA ASP A 6 -0.37 -8.18 46.71
C ASP A 6 -1.25 -8.40 47.95
N GLU A 7 -0.96 -7.73 49.07
CA GLU A 7 -1.71 -7.83 50.33
C GLU A 7 -2.61 -6.60 50.61
N MET A 8 -2.67 -5.64 49.68
CA MET A 8 -3.50 -4.43 49.78
C MET A 8 -4.80 -4.59 48.99
N THR A 9 -5.89 -4.00 49.48
CA THR A 9 -7.11 -3.94 48.68
C THR A 9 -6.89 -3.05 47.45
N ASP A 10 -7.68 -3.24 46.39
CA ASP A 10 -7.55 -2.48 45.14
C ASP A 10 -7.66 -0.95 45.37
N ALA A 11 -8.50 -0.53 46.32
CA ALA A 11 -8.63 0.87 46.73
C ALA A 11 -7.37 1.40 47.45
N GLU A 12 -6.80 0.62 48.36
CA GLU A 12 -5.57 0.99 49.06
C GLU A 12 -4.35 0.98 48.13
N ALA A 13 -4.31 0.06 47.16
CA ALA A 13 -3.29 0.01 46.12
C ALA A 13 -3.38 1.24 45.21
N ALA A 14 -4.59 1.64 44.79
CA ALA A 14 -4.80 2.85 44.00
C ALA A 14 -4.29 4.10 44.72
N ASP A 15 -4.67 4.29 45.99
CA ASP A 15 -4.19 5.42 46.81
C ASP A 15 -2.67 5.42 46.98
N PHE A 16 -2.07 4.24 47.18
CA PHE A 16 -0.63 4.08 47.26
C PHE A 16 0.07 4.53 45.97
N TYR A 17 -0.36 4.07 44.79
CA TYR A 17 0.24 4.46 43.52
C TYR A 17 0.03 5.95 43.20
N TYR A 18 -1.10 6.54 43.59
CA TYR A 18 -1.33 7.98 43.42
C TYR A 18 -0.40 8.81 44.29
N GLN A 19 -0.19 8.43 45.54
CA GLN A 19 0.70 9.14 46.47
C GLN A 19 2.17 9.00 46.07
N HIS A 20 2.55 7.87 45.50
CA HIS A 20 3.94 7.56 45.11
C HIS A 20 4.20 7.69 43.61
N ARG A 21 3.32 8.39 42.88
CA ARG A 21 3.42 8.56 41.41
C ARG A 21 4.74 9.17 40.94
N ASN A 22 5.36 10.00 41.78
CA ASN A 22 6.62 10.67 41.48
C ASN A 22 7.83 10.01 42.15
N ASP A 23 7.65 8.84 42.78
CA ASP A 23 8.71 8.10 43.42
C ASP A 23 9.50 7.31 42.36
N PRO A 24 10.74 7.71 42.05
CA PRO A 24 11.53 7.07 40.99
C PRO A 24 11.89 5.61 41.31
N ASP A 25 11.79 5.16 42.57
CA ASP A 25 12.09 3.78 42.97
C ASP A 25 10.89 2.82 42.72
N LEU A 26 9.69 3.37 42.47
CA LEU A 26 8.45 2.61 42.19
C LEU A 26 8.05 2.64 40.71
N VAL A 27 8.55 3.61 39.94
CA VAL A 27 8.46 3.61 38.48
C VAL A 27 9.47 2.57 37.99
N GLY A 28 9.00 1.39 37.57
CA GLY A 28 9.86 0.24 37.22
C GLY A 28 11.00 0.55 36.24
N GLU A 29 11.85 -0.45 35.99
CA GLU A 29 13.04 -0.32 35.15
C GLU A 29 12.73 0.33 33.78
N GLU A 30 13.51 1.35 33.40
CA GLU A 30 13.42 1.97 32.08
C GLU A 30 13.76 0.93 31.01
N VAL A 31 12.74 0.45 30.29
CA VAL A 31 12.95 -0.45 29.16
C VAL A 31 13.23 0.38 27.91
N GLU A 32 14.39 0.16 27.28
CA GLU A 32 14.68 0.75 25.98
C GLU A 32 13.72 0.19 24.91
N VAL A 33 12.75 1.01 24.49
CA VAL A 33 11.87 0.67 23.38
C VAL A 33 12.55 1.07 22.08
N VAL A 34 13.01 0.08 21.31
CA VAL A 34 13.51 0.31 19.94
C VAL A 34 12.33 0.66 19.04
N ALA A 35 12.09 1.94 18.84
CA ALA A 35 11.08 2.41 17.90
C ALA A 35 11.52 2.14 16.46
N PRO A 36 10.63 1.62 15.58
CA PRO A 36 10.97 1.44 14.18
C PRO A 36 11.24 2.79 13.50
N ALA A 37 12.31 2.84 12.69
CA ALA A 37 12.72 4.04 11.98
C ALA A 37 11.58 4.56 11.08
N ARG A 38 11.24 5.85 11.22
CA ARG A 38 10.20 6.50 10.42
C ARG A 38 10.63 6.59 8.95
N LEU A 39 9.82 6.05 8.04
CA LEU A 39 10.03 6.18 6.59
C LEU A 39 9.50 7.52 6.09
N SER A 40 10.24 8.22 5.23
CA SER A 40 9.88 9.54 4.72
C SER A 40 8.91 9.53 3.54
N ARG A 41 8.65 8.36 2.95
CA ARG A 41 7.84 8.21 1.72
C ARG A 41 6.83 7.07 1.86
N VAL A 42 5.63 7.30 1.34
CA VAL A 42 4.55 6.32 1.24
C VAL A 42 4.25 6.08 -0.24
N VAL A 43 4.13 4.82 -0.62
CA VAL A 43 3.67 4.40 -1.95
C VAL A 43 2.37 3.64 -1.78
N SER A 44 1.31 4.12 -2.44
CA SER A 44 -0.01 3.48 -2.41
C SER A 44 -0.29 2.78 -3.73
N VAL A 45 -0.71 1.51 -3.66
CA VAL A 45 -1.15 0.71 -4.80
C VAL A 45 -2.55 0.19 -4.52
N ARG A 46 -3.38 0.05 -5.55
CA ARG A 46 -4.71 -0.54 -5.45
C ARG A 46 -4.67 -1.98 -5.91
N PHE A 47 -5.22 -2.87 -5.10
CA PHE A 47 -5.40 -4.28 -5.42
C PHE A 47 -6.89 -4.57 -5.55
N SER A 48 -7.24 -5.50 -6.42
CA SER A 48 -8.53 -6.18 -6.31
C SER A 48 -8.58 -7.01 -5.02
N PRO A 49 -9.78 -7.39 -4.54
CA PRO A 49 -9.92 -8.23 -3.35
C PRO A 49 -9.15 -9.55 -3.45
N GLU A 50 -9.24 -10.24 -4.60
CA GLU A 50 -8.54 -11.50 -4.83
C GLU A 50 -7.01 -11.36 -4.82
N GLU A 51 -6.49 -10.24 -5.34
CA GLU A 51 -5.06 -9.97 -5.29
C GLU A 51 -4.60 -9.68 -3.86
N ALA A 52 -5.38 -8.91 -3.09
CA ALA A 52 -5.05 -8.61 -1.71
C ALA A 52 -4.97 -9.88 -0.86
N GLU A 53 -5.91 -10.80 -1.01
CA GLU A 53 -5.90 -12.11 -0.32
C GLU A 53 -4.66 -12.92 -0.67
N LYS A 54 -4.30 -13.00 -1.96
CA LYS A 54 -3.09 -13.72 -2.40
C LYS A 54 -1.82 -13.12 -1.84
N VAL A 55 -1.71 -11.79 -1.78
CA VAL A 55 -0.54 -11.12 -1.20
C VAL A 55 -0.47 -11.36 0.31
N GLN A 56 -1.61 -11.32 1.01
CA GLN A 56 -1.69 -11.60 2.44
C GLN A 56 -1.24 -13.03 2.76
N GLN A 57 -1.77 -14.03 2.05
CA GLN A 57 -1.39 -15.44 2.24
C GLN A 57 0.12 -15.66 2.00
N ARG A 58 0.70 -15.00 0.99
CA ARG A 58 2.15 -15.09 0.72
C ARG A 58 2.99 -14.42 1.80
N ALA A 59 2.53 -13.30 2.35
CA ALA A 59 3.21 -12.63 3.46
C ALA A 59 3.21 -13.52 4.71
N GLU A 60 2.08 -14.13 5.04
CA GLU A 60 1.94 -15.09 6.14
C GLU A 60 2.82 -16.32 5.95
N ALA A 61 2.82 -16.91 4.75
CA ALA A 61 3.68 -18.04 4.42
C ALA A 61 5.19 -17.72 4.52
N ALA A 62 5.56 -16.45 4.30
CA ALA A 62 6.93 -15.96 4.47
C ALA A 62 7.25 -15.53 5.92
N GLY A 63 6.28 -15.54 6.84
CA GLY A 63 6.45 -15.06 8.21
C GLY A 63 6.68 -13.54 8.30
N LEU A 64 6.24 -12.78 7.30
CA LEU A 64 6.45 -11.34 7.20
C LEU A 64 5.14 -10.57 7.35
N THR A 65 5.22 -9.32 7.81
CA THR A 65 4.08 -8.40 7.71
C THR A 65 3.82 -8.07 6.25
N LEU A 66 2.57 -7.77 5.90
CA LEU A 66 2.17 -7.41 4.54
C LEU A 66 3.05 -6.31 3.95
N SER A 67 3.31 -5.26 4.72
CA SER A 67 4.15 -4.13 4.28
C SER A 67 5.62 -4.52 4.08
N ALA A 68 6.17 -5.39 4.93
CA ALA A 68 7.53 -5.89 4.77
C ALA A 68 7.65 -6.77 3.51
N TYR A 69 6.67 -7.67 3.30
CA TYR A 69 6.61 -8.52 2.13
C TYR A 69 6.53 -7.72 0.83
N VAL A 70 5.62 -6.74 0.75
CA VAL A 70 5.48 -5.87 -0.44
C VAL A 70 6.77 -5.08 -0.69
N ARG A 71 7.41 -4.57 0.37
CA ARG A 71 8.66 -3.84 0.25
C ARG A 71 9.78 -4.72 -0.30
N GLN A 72 9.94 -5.93 0.24
CA GLN A 72 10.95 -6.87 -0.22
C GLN A 72 10.71 -7.25 -1.68
N ALA A 73 9.48 -7.63 -2.03
CA ALA A 73 9.11 -7.95 -3.41
C ALA A 73 9.39 -6.79 -4.39
N ALA A 74 9.17 -5.55 -3.97
CA ALA A 74 9.45 -4.37 -4.80
C ALA A 74 10.95 -4.08 -4.96
N LEU A 75 11.77 -4.39 -3.96
CA LEU A 75 13.23 -4.21 -4.01
C LEU A 75 13.92 -5.34 -4.79
N ASP A 76 13.40 -6.55 -4.70
CA ASP A 76 13.93 -7.74 -5.38
C ASP A 76 13.49 -7.81 -6.86
N ALA A 77 12.47 -7.03 -7.25
CA ALA A 77 11.99 -6.99 -8.62
C ALA A 77 13.09 -6.51 -9.59
N PRO A 78 13.35 -7.24 -10.69
CA PRO A 78 14.30 -6.78 -11.69
C PRO A 78 13.80 -5.47 -12.31
N ALA A 79 14.73 -4.58 -12.65
CA ALA A 79 14.40 -3.34 -13.34
C ALA A 79 13.67 -3.66 -14.66
N ALA A 80 12.38 -3.35 -14.71
CA ALA A 80 11.61 -3.54 -15.93
C ALA A 80 12.15 -2.62 -17.04
N PRO A 81 12.22 -3.10 -18.30
CA PRO A 81 12.51 -2.23 -19.42
C PRO A 81 11.49 -1.10 -19.44
N ARG A 82 11.96 0.15 -19.56
CA ARG A 82 11.08 1.31 -19.61
C ARG A 82 10.08 1.10 -20.75
N PRO A 83 8.77 1.04 -20.48
CA PRO A 83 7.80 1.01 -21.58
C PRO A 83 7.98 2.30 -22.39
N PRO A 84 7.85 2.25 -23.73
CA PRO A 84 7.85 3.47 -24.52
C PRO A 84 6.77 4.38 -23.95
N VAL A 85 7.16 5.62 -23.64
CA VAL A 85 6.22 6.63 -23.13
C VAL A 85 5.14 6.80 -24.19
N ARG A 86 3.96 6.22 -23.98
CA ARG A 86 2.78 6.53 -24.80
C ARG A 86 2.40 7.95 -24.43
N MET A 87 2.94 8.92 -25.16
CA MET A 87 2.46 10.29 -25.12
C MET A 87 0.99 10.26 -25.52
N SER A 88 0.12 10.57 -24.56
CA SER A 88 -1.28 10.88 -24.83
C SER A 88 -1.35 12.01 -25.87
N CYS A 89 -2.23 11.87 -26.87
CA CYS A 89 -2.52 12.92 -27.85
C CYS A 89 -2.95 14.25 -27.21
N ALA A 90 -3.39 14.24 -25.94
CA ALA A 90 -3.80 15.43 -25.22
C ALA A 90 -2.66 16.44 -24.98
N ASN A 91 -1.39 15.99 -24.97
CA ASN A 91 -0.24 16.83 -24.67
C ASN A 91 0.57 17.25 -25.92
N TRP A 92 0.03 17.04 -27.12
CA TRP A 92 0.68 17.50 -28.35
C TRP A 92 0.52 19.02 -28.51
N PRO A 93 1.58 19.76 -28.89
CA PRO A 93 1.46 21.15 -29.27
C PRO A 93 0.42 21.26 -30.38
N ARG A 94 -0.44 22.29 -30.31
CA ARG A 94 -1.61 22.44 -31.20
C ARG A 94 -1.21 22.43 -32.69
N SER A 95 0.03 22.81 -33.01
CA SER A 95 0.63 22.80 -34.34
C SER A 95 0.98 21.43 -34.90
N ALA A 96 1.11 20.40 -34.06
CA ALA A 96 1.48 19.05 -34.48
C ALA A 96 0.28 18.10 -34.58
N ARG A 97 -0.93 18.53 -34.19
CA ARG A 97 -2.12 17.67 -34.27
C ARG A 97 -2.35 17.28 -35.74
N PRO A 98 -2.33 15.99 -36.12
CA PRO A 98 -2.79 15.61 -37.44
C PRO A 98 -4.23 16.10 -37.56
N CYS A 99 -4.48 16.93 -38.57
CA CYS A 99 -5.80 17.45 -38.89
C CYS A 99 -6.82 16.32 -38.78
N SER A 100 -7.73 16.42 -37.80
CA SER A 100 -8.94 15.61 -37.78
C SER A 100 -9.77 16.03 -38.98
N ALA A 101 -9.54 15.38 -40.12
CA ALA A 101 -10.44 15.46 -41.25
C ALA A 101 -11.76 14.77 -40.83
N SER A 102 -12.70 15.63 -40.43
CA SER A 102 -14.12 15.59 -40.76
C SER A 102 -14.87 14.26 -40.53
N LYS A 103 -15.75 14.32 -39.54
CA LYS A 103 -17.02 13.59 -39.51
C LYS A 103 -17.69 13.65 -40.90
N THR A 104 -18.00 12.50 -41.47
CA THR A 104 -19.17 12.38 -42.36
C THR A 104 -19.85 11.06 -42.07
N SER A 105 -21.04 11.17 -41.50
CA SER A 105 -22.01 10.12 -41.31
C SER A 105 -22.43 9.49 -42.65
N TRP A 106 -22.38 8.17 -42.75
CA TRP A 106 -23.23 7.34 -43.63
C TRP A 106 -23.54 6.07 -42.82
N VAL A 107 -24.74 5.99 -42.24
CA VAL A 107 -25.91 5.26 -42.77
C VAL A 107 -25.82 3.75 -42.55
N HIS A 108 -26.90 3.26 -41.96
CA HIS A 108 -27.32 1.87 -41.80
C HIS A 108 -27.07 0.97 -43.03
N GLU A 109 -26.64 -0.26 -42.73
CA GLU A 109 -27.29 -1.50 -43.20
C GLU A 109 -26.98 -2.07 -44.62
N ARG A 110 -26.67 -3.38 -44.59
CA ARG A 110 -26.81 -4.44 -45.62
C ARG A 110 -25.71 -4.67 -46.68
N ARG A 111 -25.15 -5.89 -46.60
CA ARG A 111 -24.84 -6.89 -47.65
C ARG A 111 -24.18 -6.40 -48.94
N CYS A 112 -22.97 -6.92 -49.22
CA CYS A 112 -22.70 -7.88 -50.31
C CYS A 112 -21.19 -8.12 -50.42
N GLY A 113 -20.78 -9.39 -50.58
CA GLY A 113 -19.41 -9.78 -50.93
C GLY A 113 -19.00 -9.29 -52.31
N PRO A 114 -17.72 -9.46 -52.70
CA PRO A 114 -17.38 -10.70 -53.38
C PRO A 114 -16.00 -11.27 -52.98
N GLY A 115 -16.00 -12.53 -52.55
CA GLY A 115 -14.85 -13.40 -52.72
C GLY A 115 -14.89 -13.94 -54.15
N ALA A 116 -14.17 -13.27 -55.05
CA ALA A 116 -13.88 -13.75 -56.38
C ALA A 116 -12.36 -13.95 -56.50
N GLU A 117 -11.99 -15.23 -56.52
CA GLU A 117 -10.92 -15.86 -57.31
C GLU A 117 -9.58 -15.13 -57.47
N ARG A 118 -8.55 -15.74 -56.89
CA ARG A 118 -7.25 -15.88 -57.55
C ARG A 118 -6.58 -17.17 -57.08
N LEU A 119 -6.19 -17.97 -58.08
CA LEU A 119 -5.52 -19.29 -58.07
C LEU A 119 -6.46 -20.49 -58.15
#